data_AF-A0A162SNB9-F1
#
_entry.id   AF-A0A162SNB9-F1
#
_cell.length_a   1.000
_cell.length_b   1.000
_cell.length_c   1.000
_cell.angle_alpha   90.00
_cell.angle_beta   90.00
_cell.angle_gamma   90.00
#
_symmetry.space_group_name_H-M   'P 1'
#
loop_
_entity.id
_entity.type
_entity.pdbx_description
1 polymer ?
#
loop_
_entity_poly.entity_id
_entity_poly.type
_entity_poly.pdbx_seq_one_letter_code
_entity_poly.pdbx_strand_id
1 'polypeptide(L)'
;MESWKTIELQNDAFLLKKEMFVYRIQNKEYQIEAFEQQSGVCYAIGTPTYEERMVIYGSSEVANQTLAISQVIKKINRDVLNETIFSIGEDREDS
;
A
#
# COMPACT_ATOMS: atom_id res chain seq x y z
N MET A 1 -0.14 -26.78 -16.70
CA MET A 1 0.97 -26.51 -15.76
C MET A 1 1.68 -25.28 -16.26
N GLU A 2 1.55 -24.15 -15.57
CA GLU A 2 2.38 -22.97 -15.87
C GLU A 2 3.81 -23.28 -15.42
N SER A 3 4.76 -23.21 -16.35
CA SER A 3 6.17 -23.36 -16.05
C SER A 3 6.73 -22.03 -15.57
N TRP A 4 7.47 -22.06 -14.46
CA TRP A 4 8.23 -20.92 -13.98
C TRP A 4 9.19 -20.45 -15.08
N LYS A 5 9.17 -19.14 -15.37
CA LYS A 5 10.09 -18.51 -16.32
C LYS A 5 11.16 -17.74 -15.56
N THR A 6 12.42 -18.00 -15.88
CA THR A 6 13.55 -17.20 -15.43
C THR A 6 13.65 -15.95 -16.32
N ILE A 7 13.93 -14.81 -15.71
CA ILE A 7 14.11 -13.53 -16.41
C ILE A 7 15.51 -13.01 -16.08
N GLU A 8 16.27 -12.63 -17.10
CA GLU A 8 17.53 -11.91 -16.91
C GLU A 8 17.24 -10.45 -16.57
N LEU A 9 17.81 -10.00 -15.46
CA LEU A 9 17.75 -8.60 -15.05
C LEU A 9 18.82 -7.81 -15.79
N GLN A 10 18.56 -6.53 -16.04
CA GLN A 10 19.58 -5.62 -16.56
C GLN A 10 20.73 -5.49 -15.54
N ASN A 11 21.95 -5.18 -16.00
CA ASN A 11 23.14 -5.13 -15.14
C ASN A 11 23.05 -4.09 -14.02
N ASP A 12 22.16 -3.10 -14.17
CA ASP A 12 21.88 -2.03 -13.21
C ASP A 12 20.64 -2.31 -12.34
N ALA A 13 19.98 -3.46 -12.53
CA ALA A 13 18.85 -3.88 -11.72
C ALA A 13 19.32 -4.71 -10.52
N PHE A 14 18.79 -4.38 -9.34
CA PHE A 14 19.09 -5.06 -8.08
C PHE A 14 17.81 -5.60 -7.46
N LEU A 15 17.92 -6.78 -6.85
CA LEU A 15 16.81 -7.39 -6.12
C LEU A 15 16.64 -6.69 -4.77
N LEU A 16 15.41 -6.22 -4.51
CA LEU A 16 15.02 -5.69 -3.21
C LEU A 16 14.56 -6.81 -2.29
N LYS A 17 14.82 -6.68 -0.98
CA LYS A 17 14.08 -7.49 -0.02
C LYS A 17 12.64 -6.96 0.01
N LYS A 18 11.67 -7.85 -0.20
CA LYS A 18 10.23 -7.54 -0.19
C LYS A 18 9.53 -8.35 0.89
N GLU A 19 8.70 -7.68 1.67
CA GLU A 19 7.74 -8.32 2.58
C GLU A 19 6.33 -7.82 2.27
N MET A 20 5.34 -8.71 2.41
CA MET A 20 3.94 -8.40 2.14
C MET A 20 3.12 -8.51 3.41
N PHE A 21 2.23 -7.55 3.60
CA PHE A 21 1.33 -7.45 4.74
C PHE A 21 -0.09 -7.22 4.23
N VAL A 22 -1.07 -7.69 4.98
CA VAL A 22 -2.48 -7.40 4.72
C VAL A 22 -2.99 -6.52 5.85
N TYR A 23 -3.51 -5.34 5.48
CA TYR A 23 -4.13 -4.40 6.41
C TYR A 23 -5.64 -4.33 6.18
N ARG A 24 -6.43 -4.49 7.24
CA ARG A 24 -7.90 -4.51 7.17
C ARG A 24 -8.48 -3.39 8.03
N ILE A 25 -9.41 -2.64 7.47
CA ILE A 25 -10.12 -1.54 8.14
C ILE A 25 -11.51 -1.38 7.53
N GLN A 26 -12.57 -1.26 8.34
CA GLN A 26 -13.95 -0.98 7.90
C GLN A 26 -14.40 -1.80 6.67
N ASN A 27 -14.26 -3.12 6.74
CA ASN A 27 -14.56 -4.08 5.66
C ASN A 27 -13.72 -3.94 4.37
N LYS A 28 -12.77 -3.01 4.34
CA LYS A 28 -11.78 -2.87 3.26
C LYS A 28 -10.51 -3.64 3.60
N GLU A 29 -9.85 -4.14 2.56
CA GLU A 29 -8.59 -4.86 2.64
C GLU A 29 -7.56 -4.20 1.72
N TYR A 30 -6.35 -4.03 2.25
CA TYR A 30 -5.22 -3.45 1.54
C TYR A 30 -4.03 -4.41 1.61
N GLN A 31 -3.41 -4.67 0.47
CA GLN A 31 -2.10 -5.28 0.40
C GLN A 31 -1.04 -4.19 0.56
N ILE A 32 -0.14 -4.36 1.52
CA ILE A 32 1.01 -3.48 1.74
C ILE A 32 2.28 -4.24 1.41
N GLU A 33 3.03 -3.73 0.46
CA GLU A 33 4.35 -4.22 0.08
C GLU A 33 5.40 -3.28 0.66
N ALA A 34 6.31 -3.83 1.46
CA ALA A 34 7.44 -3.10 2.00
C ALA A 34 8.73 -3.61 1.35
N PHE A 35 9.57 -2.66 0.96
CA PHE A 35 10.79 -2.89 0.22
C PHE A 35 11.97 -2.32 1.02
N GLU A 36 13.09 -3.04 0.98
CA GLU A 36 14.37 -2.60 1.53
C GLU A 36 15.44 -2.71 0.43
N GLN A 37 16.11 -1.57 0.19
CA GLN A 37 17.24 -1.46 -0.71
C GLN A 37 18.52 -1.98 -0.03
N GLN A 38 19.53 -2.33 -0.83
CA GLN A 38 20.84 -2.76 -0.30
C GLN A 38 21.53 -1.70 0.57
N SER A 39 21.18 -0.43 0.39
CA SER A 39 21.64 0.70 1.22
C SER A 39 21.00 0.72 2.62
N GLY A 40 20.00 -0.11 2.89
CA GLY A 40 19.17 -0.09 4.09
C GLY A 40 18.02 0.91 4.05
N VAL A 41 17.84 1.63 2.93
CA VAL A 41 16.70 2.52 2.72
C VAL A 41 15.44 1.68 2.48
N CYS A 42 14.37 2.00 3.19
CA CYS A 42 13.08 1.33 3.08
C CYS A 42 12.00 2.24 2.49
N TYR A 43 11.06 1.64 1.75
CA TYR A 43 9.81 2.29 1.35
C TYR A 43 8.67 1.25 1.31
N ALA A 44 7.42 1.72 1.30
CA ALA A 44 6.26 0.84 1.27
C ALA A 44 5.18 1.40 0.33
N ILE A 45 4.39 0.48 -0.22
CA ILE A 45 3.27 0.77 -1.12
C ILE A 45 2.06 -0.02 -0.60
N GLY A 46 0.92 0.64 -0.44
CA GLY A 46 -0.37 0.01 -0.12
C GLY A 46 -1.34 0.13 -1.29
N THR A 47 -2.07 -0.93 -1.59
CA THR A 47 -3.11 -0.96 -2.63
C THR A 47 -4.35 -1.70 -2.12
N PRO A 48 -5.58 -1.25 -2.44
CA PRO A 48 -6.79 -2.00 -2.11
C PRO A 48 -6.85 -3.33 -2.88
N THR A 49 -7.35 -4.38 -2.24
CA THR A 49 -7.39 -5.73 -2.84
C THR A 49 -8.65 -5.96 -3.70
N TYR A 50 -9.79 -5.39 -3.30
CA TYR A 50 -11.11 -5.72 -3.88
C TYR A 50 -11.94 -4.48 -4.27
N GLU A 51 -11.29 -3.35 -4.54
CA GLU A 51 -11.99 -2.12 -4.92
C GLU A 51 -11.95 -1.91 -6.44
N GLU A 52 -13.04 -1.37 -7.01
CA GLU A 52 -13.12 -1.01 -8.43
C GLU A 52 -12.13 0.11 -8.79
N ARG A 53 -11.87 1.01 -7.84
CA ARG A 53 -10.92 2.11 -7.99
C ARG A 53 -9.57 1.73 -7.37
N MET A 54 -8.54 1.72 -8.21
CA MET A 54 -7.16 1.52 -7.76
C MET A 54 -6.58 2.83 -7.21
N VAL A 55 -6.36 2.90 -5.89
CA VAL A 55 -5.65 3.99 -5.22
C VAL A 55 -4.34 3.45 -4.63
N ILE A 56 -3.21 4.07 -4.96
CA ILE A 56 -1.89 3.63 -4.51
C ILE A 56 -1.38 4.57 -3.41
N TYR A 57 -1.06 3.99 -2.25
CA TYR A 57 -0.56 4.72 -1.09
C TYR A 57 0.93 4.45 -0.91
N GLY A 58 1.79 5.39 -1.31
CA GLY A 58 3.24 5.28 -1.12
C GLY A 58 3.74 5.88 0.20
N SER A 59 4.85 5.39 0.75
CA SER A 59 5.65 6.09 1.76
C SER A 59 6.73 6.98 1.11
N SER A 60 7.37 7.80 1.92
CA SER A 60 8.71 8.32 1.60
C SER A 60 9.77 7.25 1.86
N GLU A 61 10.97 7.45 1.33
CA GLU A 61 12.15 6.67 1.71
C GLU A 61 12.56 6.97 3.16
N VAL A 62 12.77 5.92 3.95
CA VAL A 62 13.03 6.02 5.39
C VAL A 62 14.04 4.96 5.86
N ALA A 63 14.59 5.16 7.06
CA ALA A 63 15.65 4.31 7.59
C ALA A 63 15.20 2.92 8.10
N ASN A 64 13.89 2.65 8.18
CA ASN A 64 13.41 1.31 8.53
C ASN A 64 12.01 1.02 7.97
N GLN A 65 11.72 -0.26 7.85
CA GLN A 65 10.49 -0.78 7.27
C GLN A 65 9.23 -0.43 8.06
N THR A 66 9.32 -0.42 9.40
CA THR A 66 8.19 -0.08 10.29
C THR A 66 7.69 1.33 10.05
N LEU A 67 8.59 2.29 9.85
CA LEU A 67 8.24 3.67 9.53
C LEU A 67 7.58 3.78 8.16
N ALA A 68 8.09 3.05 7.15
CA ALA A 68 7.53 3.05 5.80
C ALA A 68 6.08 2.56 5.81
N ILE A 69 5.83 1.40 6.44
CA ILE A 69 4.50 0.82 6.59
C ILE A 69 3.57 1.77 7.37
N SER A 70 4.07 2.37 8.46
CA SER A 70 3.28 3.31 9.27
C SER A 70 2.81 4.53 8.48
N GLN A 71 3.64 5.05 7.55
CA GLN A 71 3.23 6.16 6.68
C GLN A 71 2.12 5.76 5.71
N VAL A 72 2.19 4.54 5.14
CA VAL A 72 1.14 4.00 4.26
C VAL A 72 -0.17 3.84 5.01
N ILE A 73 -0.15 3.19 6.18
CA ILE A 73 -1.35 2.98 7.03
C ILE A 73 -1.99 4.32 7.40
N LYS A 74 -1.20 5.32 7.78
CA LYS A 74 -1.72 6.67 8.09
C LYS A 74 -2.47 7.30 6.92
N LYS A 75 -1.98 7.12 5.69
CA LYS A 75 -2.62 7.65 4.48
C LYS A 75 -3.92 6.91 4.16
N ILE A 76 -3.92 5.58 4.25
CA ILE A 76 -5.12 4.74 4.11
C ILE A 76 -6.19 5.17 5.12
N ASN A 77 -5.83 5.26 6.40
CA ASN A 77 -6.78 5.63 7.45
C ASN A 77 -7.38 7.01 7.23
N ARG A 78 -6.58 7.98 6.78
CA ARG A 78 -7.08 9.32 6.46
C ARG A 78 -8.10 9.28 5.33
N ASP A 79 -7.86 8.48 4.29
CA ASP A 79 -8.78 8.39 3.14
C ASP A 79 -10.09 7.72 3.55
N VAL A 80 -10.02 6.59 4.24
CA VAL A 80 -11.19 5.87 4.78
C VAL A 80 -12.01 6.75 5.72
N LEU A 81 -11.36 7.53 6.58
CA LEU A 81 -12.05 8.51 7.45
C LEU A 81 -12.76 9.59 6.63
N ASN A 82 -12.12 10.10 5.57
CA ASN A 82 -12.73 11.11 4.71
C ASN A 82 -13.95 10.55 3.98
N GLU A 83 -13.86 9.36 3.39
CA GLU A 83 -14.99 8.67 2.74
C GLU A 83 -16.16 8.51 3.71
N THR A 84 -15.89 8.09 4.95
CA THR A 84 -16.93 7.94 6.00
C THR A 84 -17.66 9.27 6.27
N ILE A 85 -16.92 10.39 6.31
CA ILE A 85 -17.50 11.72 6.54
C ILE A 85 -18.39 12.15 5.36
N PHE A 86 -17.95 11.91 4.12
CA PHE A 86 -18.73 12.24 2.94
C PHE A 86 -20.04 11.43 2.86
N SER A 87 -20.01 10.13 3.16
CA SER A 87 -21.24 9.31 3.17
C SER A 87 -22.28 9.80 4.19
N ILE A 88 -21.85 10.27 5.37
CA ILE A 88 -22.77 10.81 6.40
C ILE A 88 -23.36 12.18 5.96
N GLY A 89 -22.66 12.92 5.11
CA GLY A 89 -23.09 14.22 4.62
C GLY A 89 -24.18 14.14 3.54
N GLU A 90 -24.11 13.13 2.66
CA GLU A 90 -25.09 12.91 1.58
C GLU A 90 -26.47 12.45 2.12
N ASP A 91 -26.51 11.74 3.25
CA ASP A 91 -27.76 11.30 3.89
C ASP A 91 -28.62 12.45 4.48
N ARG A 92 -28.19 13.70 4.37
CA ARG A 92 -28.86 14.86 4.99
C ARG A 92 -29.54 15.84 4.03
N GLU A 93 -29.52 15.60 2.71
CA GLU A 93 -30.09 16.55 1.74
C GLU A 93 -31.51 16.24 1.23
N ASP A 94 -32.16 15.17 1.70
CA ASP A 94 -33.58 14.91 1.40
C ASP A 94 -34.43 14.86 2.68
N SER A 95 -34.89 16.01 3.17
CA SER A 95 -35.97 16.13 4.18
C SER A 95 -36.76 17.41 4.02
#